data_AF-A0A933Q7J4-F1
#
_entry.id   AF-A0A933Q7J4-F1
#
_cell.length_a   1.000
_cell.length_b   1.000
_cell.length_c   1.000
_cell.angle_alpha   90.00
_cell.angle_beta   90.00
_cell.angle_gamma   90.00
#
_symmetry.space_group_name_H-M   'P 1'
#
loop_
_entity.id
_entity.type
_entity.pdbx_description
1 polymer ?
#
loop_
_entity_poly.entity_id
_entity_poly.type
_entity_poly.pdbx_seq_one_letter_code
_entity_poly.pdbx_strand_id
1 'polypeptide(L)'
;TNAQTGDVLAWGALPGGITASLAGNVVTLSGSATLANYQTAIRAVTFSNTSDNPSTTPRSITVVVTDGSANSNTATTTVNITAVNDAPTLDLDASGAGTGYATFFNLDTGNAIPVGDIDVSVADPDNANITSATISISATNRQGTDVLVAGALPGGITASWNAATFTMTLSGSASLADYQAAIRAVSFDTGSANTGQRTITVAVNDGSLSSNTASTTVTILGSGNRPVIDLDANDSSGSTITEYQTTFTENGAAVSVADADVVITDSNSANMASATITLTNAQAGDVLAWGALPGGITASLAGNVVTLTGSASIANYQTAIRAVTFSNTGDNPSTAPRTITVTVNDGGPTPRRATCSPGARCRAASPPAWPATW
;
A
#
# COMPACT_ATOMS: atom_id res chain seq x y z
N THR A 1 -11.72 -39.99 -2.89
CA THR A 1 -13.20 -39.99 -3.03
C THR A 1 -13.87 -38.76 -2.43
N ASN A 2 -13.20 -37.98 -1.59
CA ASN A 2 -13.71 -36.74 -0.99
C ASN A 2 -12.73 -35.56 -1.18
N ALA A 3 -12.16 -35.44 -2.38
CA ALA A 3 -11.17 -34.42 -2.69
C ALA A 3 -11.70 -33.01 -2.38
N GLN A 4 -10.82 -32.15 -1.89
CA GLN A 4 -11.07 -30.74 -1.62
C GLN A 4 -10.18 -29.88 -2.53
N THR A 5 -10.43 -28.57 -2.54
CA THR A 5 -9.61 -27.59 -3.25
C THR A 5 -8.14 -27.72 -2.85
N GLY A 6 -7.26 -27.65 -3.85
CA GLY A 6 -5.81 -27.75 -3.67
C GLY A 6 -5.28 -29.17 -3.50
N ASP A 7 -6.12 -30.20 -3.35
CA ASP A 7 -5.66 -31.59 -3.29
C ASP A 7 -5.01 -32.00 -4.61
N VAL A 8 -3.83 -32.61 -4.54
CA VAL A 8 -3.07 -33.12 -5.69
C VAL A 8 -2.58 -34.53 -5.40
N LEU A 9 -2.74 -35.41 -6.38
CA LEU A 9 -2.03 -36.68 -6.43
C LEU A 9 -0.89 -36.59 -7.45
N ALA A 10 0.28 -37.08 -7.06
CA ALA A 10 1.45 -37.18 -7.93
C ALA A 10 2.06 -38.57 -7.79
N TRP A 11 3.09 -38.87 -8.58
CA TRP A 11 3.84 -40.12 -8.46
C TRP A 11 5.33 -39.91 -8.71
N GLY A 12 6.14 -40.69 -8.00
CA GLY A 12 7.59 -40.76 -8.22
C GLY A 12 7.99 -41.64 -9.39
N ALA A 13 9.27 -42.05 -9.42
CA ALA A 13 9.78 -42.96 -10.44
C ALA A 13 9.03 -44.31 -10.43
N LEU A 14 8.57 -44.74 -11.60
CA LEU A 14 7.82 -45.98 -11.76
C LEU A 14 8.73 -47.12 -12.24
N PRO A 15 8.48 -48.38 -11.81
CA PRO A 15 9.16 -49.54 -12.36
C PRO A 15 8.91 -49.68 -13.88
N GLY A 16 9.89 -50.24 -14.59
CA GLY A 16 9.78 -50.49 -16.03
C GLY A 16 8.52 -51.29 -16.39
N GLY A 17 7.86 -50.88 -17.47
CA GLY A 17 6.62 -51.48 -17.94
C GLY A 17 5.34 -50.94 -17.30
N ILE A 18 5.43 -49.97 -16.37
CA ILE A 18 4.28 -49.27 -15.80
C ILE A 18 4.35 -47.78 -16.18
N THR A 19 3.23 -47.24 -16.67
CA THR A 19 3.02 -45.81 -16.92
C THR A 19 1.89 -45.29 -16.04
N ALA A 20 1.92 -44.01 -15.68
CA ALA A 20 0.86 -43.36 -14.92
C ALA A 20 0.22 -42.21 -15.71
N SER A 21 -1.05 -41.98 -15.46
CA SER A 21 -1.79 -40.80 -15.93
C SER A 21 -2.66 -40.25 -14.82
N LEU A 22 -2.93 -38.95 -14.86
CA LEU A 22 -3.83 -38.27 -13.92
C LEU A 22 -5.05 -37.75 -14.69
N ALA A 23 -6.24 -38.12 -14.24
CA ALA A 23 -7.49 -37.55 -14.72
C ALA A 23 -8.30 -37.07 -13.51
N GLY A 24 -8.39 -35.75 -13.34
CA GLY A 24 -8.90 -35.16 -12.10
C GLY A 24 -8.10 -35.65 -10.90
N ASN A 25 -8.77 -36.29 -9.94
CA ASN A 25 -8.16 -36.81 -8.71
C ASN A 25 -7.95 -38.34 -8.75
N VAL A 26 -7.81 -38.92 -9.95
CA VAL A 26 -7.60 -40.36 -10.15
C VAL A 26 -6.28 -40.58 -10.87
N VAL A 27 -5.33 -41.22 -10.19
CA VAL A 27 -4.11 -41.75 -10.81
C VAL A 27 -4.41 -43.13 -11.38
N THR A 28 -4.19 -43.30 -12.68
CA THR A 28 -4.32 -44.60 -13.35
C THR A 28 -2.94 -45.14 -13.70
N LEU A 29 -2.56 -46.25 -13.07
CA LEU A 29 -1.33 -47.00 -13.37
C LEU A 29 -1.64 -48.10 -14.40
N SER A 30 -0.99 -48.06 -15.57
CA SER A 30 -1.22 -48.98 -16.69
C SER A 30 0.05 -49.70 -17.11
N GLY A 31 -0.11 -50.90 -17.68
CA GLY A 31 0.99 -51.72 -18.18
C GLY A 31 0.97 -53.15 -17.61
N SER A 32 1.80 -54.03 -18.15
CA SER A 32 1.96 -55.40 -17.62
C SER A 32 3.29 -55.49 -16.89
N ALA A 33 3.24 -55.79 -15.59
CA ALA A 33 4.40 -55.88 -14.73
C ALA A 33 4.17 -56.88 -13.59
N THR A 34 5.24 -57.21 -12.86
CA THR A 34 5.15 -58.13 -11.72
C THR A 34 4.35 -57.52 -10.56
N LEU A 35 3.83 -58.36 -9.67
CA LEU A 35 3.15 -57.93 -8.43
C LEU A 35 4.04 -56.98 -7.60
N ALA A 36 5.33 -57.30 -7.47
CA ALA A 36 6.29 -56.48 -6.74
C ALA A 36 6.45 -55.09 -7.37
N ASN A 37 6.44 -55.00 -8.71
CA ASN A 37 6.52 -53.72 -9.40
C ASN A 37 5.25 -52.88 -9.18
N TYR A 38 4.06 -53.47 -9.26
CA TYR A 38 2.82 -52.74 -8.97
C TYR A 38 2.74 -52.27 -7.52
N GLN A 39 3.21 -53.07 -6.55
CA GLN A 39 3.33 -52.64 -5.15
C GLN A 39 4.27 -51.44 -5.01
N THR A 40 5.40 -51.43 -5.72
CA THR A 40 6.33 -50.28 -5.75
C THR A 40 5.70 -49.05 -6.42
N ALA A 41 4.99 -49.22 -7.53
CA ALA A 41 4.33 -48.13 -8.24
C ALA A 41 3.22 -47.48 -7.38
N ILE A 42 2.41 -48.27 -6.68
CA ILE A 42 1.37 -47.76 -5.77
C ILE A 42 2.00 -46.99 -4.61
N ARG A 43 3.11 -47.49 -4.03
CA ARG A 43 3.86 -46.77 -2.98
C ARG A 43 4.47 -45.47 -3.48
N ALA A 44 4.72 -45.34 -4.78
CA ALA A 44 5.26 -44.12 -5.37
C ALA A 44 4.20 -43.03 -5.57
N VAL A 45 2.91 -43.32 -5.41
CA VAL A 45 1.84 -42.32 -5.47
C VAL A 45 1.83 -41.51 -4.18
N THR A 46 1.89 -40.19 -4.32
CA THR A 46 1.92 -39.24 -3.22
C THR A 46 0.69 -38.34 -3.24
N PHE A 47 0.36 -37.79 -2.08
CA PHE A 47 -0.68 -36.80 -1.89
C PHE A 47 -0.06 -35.51 -1.34
N SER A 48 -0.52 -34.36 -1.84
CA SER A 48 -0.21 -33.03 -1.31
C SER A 48 -1.44 -32.13 -1.37
N ASN A 49 -1.44 -31.02 -0.63
CA ASN A 49 -2.41 -29.94 -0.79
C ASN A 49 -1.66 -28.63 -1.04
N THR A 50 -2.14 -27.80 -1.97
CA THR A 50 -1.50 -26.53 -2.36
C THR A 50 -2.15 -25.29 -1.73
N SER A 51 -3.11 -25.47 -0.83
CA SER A 51 -3.78 -24.39 -0.09
C SER A 51 -2.99 -24.06 1.17
N ASP A 52 -2.81 -22.77 1.44
CA ASP A 52 -2.25 -22.28 2.71
C ASP A 52 -3.23 -22.49 3.88
N ASN A 53 -4.53 -22.52 3.58
CA ASN A 53 -5.58 -22.92 4.52
C ASN A 53 -6.27 -24.22 4.07
N PRO A 54 -5.65 -25.41 4.28
CA PRO A 54 -6.24 -26.66 3.83
C PRO A 54 -7.38 -27.10 4.76
N SER A 55 -8.50 -27.56 4.18
CA SER A 55 -9.57 -28.20 4.95
C SER A 55 -9.02 -29.37 5.78
N THR A 56 -9.27 -29.34 7.09
CA THR A 56 -8.84 -30.37 8.06
C THR A 56 -9.65 -31.66 7.99
N THR A 57 -10.66 -31.74 7.10
CA THR A 57 -11.43 -32.96 6.86
C THR A 57 -10.51 -34.10 6.37
N PRO A 58 -10.46 -35.27 7.00
CA PRO A 58 -9.59 -36.35 6.53
C PRO A 58 -9.87 -36.76 5.07
N ARG A 59 -8.83 -36.98 4.27
CA ARG A 59 -8.96 -37.45 2.88
C ARG A 59 -8.98 -38.96 2.80
N SER A 60 -9.87 -39.49 1.96
CA SER A 60 -10.00 -40.91 1.68
C SER A 60 -9.50 -41.20 0.26
N ILE A 61 -8.39 -41.93 0.18
CA ILE A 61 -7.78 -42.40 -1.07
C ILE A 61 -8.12 -43.88 -1.22
N THR A 62 -8.81 -44.23 -2.30
CA THR A 62 -9.21 -45.60 -2.60
C THR A 62 -8.36 -46.18 -3.72
N VAL A 63 -7.91 -47.41 -3.55
CA VAL A 63 -7.10 -48.14 -4.54
C VAL A 63 -7.81 -49.43 -4.92
N VAL A 64 -7.91 -49.67 -6.22
CA VAL A 64 -8.38 -50.92 -6.83
C VAL A 64 -7.33 -51.32 -7.86
N VAL A 65 -6.97 -52.60 -7.88
CA VAL A 65 -6.07 -53.18 -8.89
C VAL A 65 -6.79 -54.27 -9.68
N THR A 66 -6.32 -54.57 -10.89
CA THR A 66 -6.83 -55.67 -11.71
C THR A 66 -5.68 -56.45 -12.32
N ASP A 67 -5.86 -57.76 -12.47
CA ASP A 67 -4.96 -58.64 -13.23
C ASP A 67 -5.41 -58.80 -14.70
N GLY A 68 -6.40 -58.02 -15.14
CA GLY A 68 -7.02 -58.09 -16.47
C GLY A 68 -8.20 -59.06 -16.56
N SER A 69 -8.44 -59.88 -15.53
CA SER A 69 -9.62 -60.76 -15.45
C SER A 69 -10.63 -60.28 -14.41
N ALA A 70 -10.17 -59.82 -13.25
CA ALA A 70 -11.03 -59.31 -12.19
C ALA A 70 -10.41 -58.11 -11.46
N ASN A 71 -11.25 -57.30 -10.82
CA ASN A 71 -10.82 -56.24 -9.90
C ASN A 71 -10.61 -56.82 -8.50
N SER A 72 -9.67 -56.25 -7.75
CA SER A 72 -9.55 -56.47 -6.30
C SER A 72 -10.74 -55.86 -5.55
N ASN A 73 -10.82 -56.14 -4.25
CA ASN A 73 -11.57 -55.27 -3.35
C ASN A 73 -10.99 -53.84 -3.37
N THR A 74 -11.78 -52.88 -2.89
CA THR A 74 -11.30 -51.51 -2.66
C THR A 74 -10.53 -51.45 -1.35
N ALA A 75 -9.26 -51.03 -1.41
CA ALA A 75 -8.48 -50.67 -0.24
C ALA A 75 -8.55 -49.15 -0.02
N THR A 76 -8.54 -48.71 1.24
CA THR A 76 -8.67 -47.29 1.59
C THR A 76 -7.53 -46.83 2.49
N THR A 77 -6.89 -45.74 2.10
CA THR A 77 -5.97 -44.96 2.94
C THR A 77 -6.68 -43.69 3.40
N THR A 78 -6.63 -43.42 4.71
CA THR A 78 -7.09 -42.15 5.27
C THR A 78 -5.88 -41.26 5.54
N VAL A 79 -5.89 -40.05 4.99
CA VAL A 79 -4.90 -39.01 5.25
C VAL A 79 -5.54 -37.96 6.15
N ASN A 80 -5.09 -37.86 7.40
CA ASN A 80 -5.51 -36.80 8.30
C ASN A 80 -4.75 -35.52 7.94
N ILE A 81 -5.46 -34.39 7.88
CA ILE A 81 -4.89 -33.09 7.54
C ILE A 81 -4.82 -32.23 8.80
N THR A 82 -3.65 -31.69 9.09
CA THR A 82 -3.42 -30.71 10.15
C THR A 82 -3.07 -29.38 9.49
N ALA A 83 -3.93 -28.37 9.65
CA ALA A 83 -3.63 -27.02 9.21
C ALA A 83 -2.61 -26.35 10.15
N VAL A 84 -1.82 -25.44 9.60
CA VAL A 84 -0.90 -24.57 10.33
C VAL A 84 -1.42 -23.15 10.17
N ASN A 85 -1.39 -22.36 11.24
CA ASN A 85 -1.81 -20.96 11.21
C ASN A 85 -0.72 -20.12 10.57
N ASP A 86 -1.07 -19.33 9.57
CA ASP A 86 -0.25 -18.29 8.98
C ASP A 86 -0.44 -16.97 9.74
N ALA A 87 0.54 -16.09 9.68
CA ALA A 87 0.42 -14.78 10.32
C ALA A 87 -0.37 -13.82 9.40
N PRO A 88 -1.10 -12.85 9.98
CA PRO A 88 -1.71 -11.80 9.20
C PRO A 88 -0.65 -10.93 8.51
N THR A 89 -1.05 -10.28 7.43
CA THR A 89 -0.26 -9.27 6.72
C THR A 89 -0.93 -7.92 6.86
N LEU A 90 -0.14 -6.88 7.12
CA LEU A 90 -0.59 -5.51 7.31
C LEU A 90 0.16 -4.58 6.35
N ASP A 91 -0.62 -3.76 5.65
CA ASP A 91 -0.15 -2.64 4.84
C ASP A 91 -0.91 -1.37 5.24
N LEU A 92 -0.18 -0.29 5.54
CA LEU A 92 -0.78 0.98 5.97
C LEU A 92 -1.11 1.92 4.81
N ASP A 93 -0.67 1.60 3.58
CA ASP A 93 -0.94 2.34 2.34
C ASP A 93 -0.79 1.34 1.18
N ALA A 94 -1.92 0.75 0.76
CA ALA A 94 -1.94 -0.32 -0.23
C ALA A 94 -1.70 0.19 -1.67
N SER A 95 -1.85 1.48 -1.90
CA SER A 95 -1.52 2.15 -3.16
C SER A 95 -0.01 2.40 -3.30
N GLY A 96 0.67 2.57 -2.17
CA GLY A 96 2.10 2.82 -2.04
C GLY A 96 2.98 1.60 -2.21
N ALA A 97 4.28 1.84 -2.39
CA ALA A 97 5.25 0.76 -2.51
C ALA A 97 5.88 0.44 -1.15
N GLY A 98 5.56 -0.72 -0.58
CA GLY A 98 6.08 -1.15 0.72
C GLY A 98 4.94 -1.70 1.56
N THR A 99 4.98 -1.47 2.87
CA THR A 99 3.84 -1.73 3.76
C THR A 99 3.56 -0.54 4.69
N GLY A 100 4.17 0.62 4.41
CA GLY A 100 4.28 1.74 5.33
C GLY A 100 3.65 2.98 4.73
N TYR A 101 3.18 3.86 5.61
CA TYR A 101 2.50 5.09 5.26
C TYR A 101 3.37 6.31 5.61
N ALA A 102 3.21 7.43 4.91
CA ALA A 102 3.95 8.64 5.21
C ALA A 102 3.05 9.87 5.09
N THR A 103 3.13 10.76 6.08
CA THR A 103 2.22 11.90 6.20
C THR A 103 2.88 13.07 6.94
N PHE A 104 2.15 14.18 7.10
CA PHE A 104 2.62 15.38 7.77
C PHE A 104 1.72 15.79 8.92
N PHE A 105 2.35 16.22 10.02
CA PHE A 105 1.65 16.94 11.08
C PHE A 105 1.97 18.43 10.98
N ASN A 106 0.94 19.26 10.79
CA ASN A 106 1.12 20.71 10.77
C ASN A 106 0.83 21.30 12.16
N LEU A 107 1.89 21.70 12.86
CA LEU A 107 1.81 22.31 14.20
C LEU A 107 0.92 23.54 14.25
N ASP A 108 0.78 24.27 13.14
CA ASP A 108 -0.04 25.48 13.15
C ASP A 108 -1.54 25.15 13.09
N THR A 109 -1.94 24.03 12.46
CA THR A 109 -3.33 23.56 12.49
C THR A 109 -3.65 22.74 13.74
N GLY A 110 -2.68 22.00 14.25
CA GLY A 110 -2.86 21.10 15.39
C GLY A 110 -3.83 19.95 15.14
N ASN A 111 -4.17 19.66 13.88
CA ASN A 111 -5.08 18.57 13.56
C ASN A 111 -4.34 17.23 13.72
N ALA A 112 -4.90 16.35 14.55
CA ALA A 112 -4.45 14.97 14.63
C ALA A 112 -4.59 14.28 13.27
N ILE A 113 -3.62 13.44 12.93
CA ILE A 113 -3.56 12.78 11.62
C ILE A 113 -3.70 11.27 11.76
N PRO A 114 -4.46 10.58 10.88
CA PRO A 114 -4.56 9.13 10.91
C PRO A 114 -3.20 8.43 10.84
N VAL A 115 -3.07 7.29 11.51
CA VAL A 115 -1.83 6.48 11.48
C VAL A 115 -1.77 5.51 10.31
N GLY A 116 -2.79 5.43 9.47
CA GLY A 116 -2.81 4.66 8.23
C GLY A 116 -3.66 5.39 7.19
N ASP A 117 -3.40 5.11 5.91
CA ASP A 117 -4.11 5.72 4.79
C ASP A 117 -5.55 5.19 4.66
N ILE A 118 -6.35 5.80 3.79
CA ILE A 118 -7.73 5.42 3.50
C ILE A 118 -7.86 3.96 3.03
N ASP A 119 -6.82 3.42 2.39
CA ASP A 119 -6.81 2.09 1.80
C ASP A 119 -6.01 1.03 2.59
N VAL A 120 -5.72 1.29 3.89
CA VAL A 120 -5.11 0.32 4.82
C VAL A 120 -5.65 -1.10 4.58
N SER A 121 -4.73 -2.04 4.38
CA SER A 121 -5.04 -3.42 4.08
C SER A 121 -4.57 -4.35 5.20
N VAL A 122 -5.43 -5.30 5.53
CA VAL A 122 -5.16 -6.40 6.45
C VAL A 122 -5.67 -7.66 5.79
N ALA A 123 -4.81 -8.66 5.63
CA ALA A 123 -5.15 -9.93 5.01
C ALA A 123 -4.58 -11.08 5.82
N ASP A 124 -5.34 -12.17 5.89
CA ASP A 124 -4.95 -13.37 6.60
C ASP A 124 -5.52 -14.60 5.86
N PRO A 125 -4.69 -15.59 5.48
CA PRO A 125 -5.12 -16.76 4.72
C PRO A 125 -6.11 -17.67 5.44
N ASP A 126 -6.08 -17.71 6.77
CA ASP A 126 -6.82 -18.71 7.55
C ASP A 126 -7.64 -18.18 8.72
N ASN A 127 -7.47 -16.91 9.10
CA ASN A 127 -8.26 -16.24 10.13
C ASN A 127 -9.08 -15.08 9.54
N ALA A 128 -10.42 -15.16 9.68
CA ALA A 128 -11.31 -14.09 9.23
C ALA A 128 -11.31 -12.87 10.20
N ASN A 129 -10.73 -13.02 11.39
CA ASN A 129 -10.76 -12.04 12.46
C ASN A 129 -9.36 -11.73 12.98
N ILE A 130 -9.16 -10.48 13.39
CA ILE A 130 -8.03 -10.04 14.20
C ILE A 130 -8.48 -9.90 15.66
N THR A 131 -7.59 -10.18 16.60
CA THR A 131 -7.87 -10.15 18.04
C THR A 131 -7.32 -8.91 18.74
N SER A 132 -6.17 -8.39 18.27
CA SER A 132 -5.62 -7.13 18.78
C SER A 132 -4.75 -6.40 17.75
N ALA A 133 -4.49 -5.11 17.98
CA ALA A 133 -3.48 -4.33 17.29
C ALA A 133 -2.63 -3.53 18.29
N THR A 134 -1.33 -3.46 18.04
CA THR A 134 -0.39 -2.64 18.80
C THR A 134 0.14 -1.53 17.91
N ILE A 135 -0.06 -0.28 18.33
CA ILE A 135 0.37 0.92 17.61
C ILE A 135 1.26 1.72 18.57
N SER A 136 2.53 1.94 18.23
CA SER A 136 3.51 2.54 19.13
C SER A 136 4.30 3.65 18.48
N ILE A 137 4.51 4.76 19.19
CA ILE A 137 5.42 5.83 18.76
C ILE A 137 6.84 5.41 19.15
N SER A 138 7.71 5.30 18.15
CA SER A 138 9.08 4.79 18.28
C SER A 138 9.88 5.55 19.34
N ALA A 139 10.51 4.80 20.24
CA ALA A 139 11.36 5.36 21.29
C ALA A 139 12.58 6.15 20.76
N THR A 140 12.92 5.98 19.47
CA THR A 140 14.06 6.65 18.85
C THR A 140 13.83 8.12 18.53
N ASN A 141 12.58 8.53 18.29
CA ASN A 141 12.25 9.89 17.85
C ASN A 141 11.00 10.51 18.52
N ARG A 142 10.29 9.76 19.38
CA ARG A 142 9.17 10.29 20.19
C ARG A 142 9.56 11.47 21.08
N GLN A 143 8.59 12.32 21.38
CA GLN A 143 8.67 13.44 22.32
C GLN A 143 7.66 13.27 23.45
N GLY A 144 7.88 13.98 24.56
CA GLY A 144 7.06 13.84 25.78
C GLY A 144 5.58 14.17 25.62
N THR A 145 5.21 14.96 24.61
CA THR A 145 3.83 15.37 24.31
C THR A 145 3.21 14.61 23.14
N ASP A 146 3.91 13.62 22.58
CA ASP A 146 3.37 12.81 21.50
C ASP A 146 2.28 11.88 22.06
N VAL A 147 1.16 11.76 21.35
CA VAL A 147 0.03 10.94 21.77
C VAL A 147 -0.62 10.24 20.59
N LEU A 148 -1.20 9.07 20.84
CA LEU A 148 -2.14 8.43 19.94
C LEU A 148 -3.54 8.55 20.53
N VAL A 149 -4.48 9.01 19.71
CA VAL A 149 -5.88 9.21 20.08
C VAL A 149 -6.72 8.27 19.23
N ALA A 150 -7.56 7.46 19.87
CA ALA A 150 -8.55 6.64 19.17
C ALA A 150 -9.83 7.44 18.91
N GLY A 151 -10.28 7.47 17.67
CA GLY A 151 -11.58 7.99 17.26
C GLY A 151 -12.73 7.01 17.53
N ALA A 152 -13.79 7.09 16.73
CA ALA A 152 -14.89 6.13 16.79
C ALA A 152 -14.44 4.77 16.24
N LEU A 153 -14.50 3.74 17.07
CA LEU A 153 -14.11 2.38 16.71
C LEU A 153 -15.32 1.54 16.27
N PRO A 154 -15.13 0.57 15.36
CA PRO A 154 -16.14 -0.45 15.08
C PRO A 154 -16.55 -1.21 16.34
N GLY A 155 -17.78 -1.73 16.33
CA GLY A 155 -18.35 -2.45 17.47
C GLY A 155 -17.49 -3.66 17.87
N GLY A 156 -17.22 -3.80 19.17
CA GLY A 156 -16.43 -4.91 19.71
C GLY A 156 -14.93 -4.64 19.81
N ILE A 157 -14.41 -3.56 19.23
CA ILE A 157 -13.02 -3.12 19.38
C ILE A 157 -12.96 -2.02 20.44
N THR A 158 -12.00 -2.14 21.36
CA THR A 158 -11.72 -1.15 22.41
C THR A 158 -10.27 -0.67 22.30
N ALA A 159 -10.00 0.56 22.72
CA ALA A 159 -8.67 1.16 22.70
C ALA A 159 -8.15 1.43 24.12
N SER A 160 -6.85 1.24 24.34
CA SER A 160 -6.15 1.60 25.57
C SER A 160 -4.82 2.26 25.26
N TRP A 161 -4.66 3.51 25.68
CA TRP A 161 -3.42 4.27 25.55
C TRP A 161 -2.56 4.16 26.82
N ASN A 162 -1.30 3.77 26.65
CA ASN A 162 -0.30 3.76 27.71
C ASN A 162 0.76 4.85 27.44
N ALA A 163 0.62 5.99 28.12
CA ALA A 163 1.52 7.13 27.98
C ALA A 163 2.97 6.86 28.43
N ALA A 164 3.21 5.87 29.31
CA ALA A 164 4.57 5.54 29.74
C ALA A 164 5.37 4.82 28.64
N THR A 165 4.68 4.01 27.83
CA THR A 165 5.29 3.26 26.72
C THR A 165 5.06 3.91 25.36
N PHE A 166 4.18 4.89 25.26
CA PHE A 166 3.70 5.51 24.02
C PHE A 166 3.05 4.49 23.07
N THR A 167 2.25 3.60 23.65
CA THR A 167 1.60 2.50 22.95
C THR A 167 0.09 2.56 23.10
N MET A 168 -0.61 2.55 21.97
CA MET A 168 -2.03 2.27 21.87
C MET A 168 -2.22 0.78 21.61
N THR A 169 -3.08 0.13 22.39
CA THR A 169 -3.53 -1.24 22.16
C THR A 169 -5.01 -1.22 21.77
N LEU A 170 -5.33 -1.79 20.61
CA LEU A 170 -6.68 -2.11 20.22
C LEU A 170 -6.96 -3.58 20.57
N SER A 171 -8.09 -3.85 21.21
CA SER A 171 -8.45 -5.19 21.69
C SER A 171 -9.89 -5.53 21.35
N GLY A 172 -10.11 -6.78 20.92
CA GLY A 172 -11.42 -7.35 20.63
C GLY A 172 -11.39 -8.16 19.34
N SER A 173 -11.99 -9.35 19.33
CA SER A 173 -12.08 -10.15 18.10
C SER A 173 -13.08 -9.52 17.14
N ALA A 174 -12.61 -9.06 15.99
CA ALA A 174 -13.41 -8.42 14.96
C ALA A 174 -12.85 -8.73 13.57
N SER A 175 -13.62 -8.43 12.52
CA SER A 175 -13.24 -8.76 11.14
C SER A 175 -11.98 -8.01 10.68
N LEU A 176 -11.32 -8.51 9.63
CA LEU A 176 -10.21 -7.81 8.97
C LEU A 176 -10.59 -6.35 8.60
N ALA A 177 -11.79 -6.15 8.04
CA ALA A 177 -12.28 -4.84 7.64
C ALA A 177 -12.53 -3.89 8.82
N ASP A 178 -13.02 -4.42 9.95
CA ASP A 178 -13.20 -3.63 11.17
C ASP A 178 -11.84 -3.18 11.73
N TYR A 179 -10.81 -4.02 11.67
CA TYR A 179 -9.46 -3.62 12.08
C TYR A 179 -8.81 -2.60 11.13
N GLN A 180 -9.06 -2.70 9.81
CA GLN A 180 -8.65 -1.65 8.87
C GLN A 180 -9.29 -0.31 9.24
N ALA A 181 -10.59 -0.30 9.55
CA ALA A 181 -11.30 0.91 9.98
C ALA A 181 -10.81 1.43 11.35
N ALA A 182 -10.52 0.54 12.29
CA ALA A 182 -10.03 0.90 13.62
C ALA A 182 -8.62 1.51 13.57
N ILE A 183 -7.72 0.99 12.74
CA ILE A 183 -6.38 1.55 12.53
C ILE A 183 -6.48 2.95 11.93
N ARG A 184 -7.33 3.15 10.90
CA ARG A 184 -7.61 4.47 10.32
C ARG A 184 -8.19 5.46 11.33
N ALA A 185 -8.96 4.97 12.30
CA ALA A 185 -9.54 5.79 13.36
C ALA A 185 -8.53 6.18 14.47
N VAL A 186 -7.34 5.59 14.51
CA VAL A 186 -6.27 6.04 15.42
C VAL A 186 -5.50 7.16 14.76
N SER A 187 -5.32 8.26 15.49
CA SER A 187 -4.60 9.43 15.01
C SER A 187 -3.42 9.78 15.91
N PHE A 188 -2.34 10.26 15.29
CA PHE A 188 -1.19 10.86 15.95
C PHE A 188 -1.42 12.35 16.17
N ASP A 189 -1.04 12.81 17.35
CA ASP A 189 -1.03 14.22 17.73
C ASP A 189 0.24 14.54 18.55
N THR A 190 0.68 15.80 18.51
CA THR A 190 1.82 16.27 19.28
C THR A 190 1.76 17.76 19.57
N GLY A 191 2.04 18.10 20.83
CA GLY A 191 2.31 19.48 21.25
C GLY A 191 3.78 19.91 21.11
N SER A 192 4.65 19.07 20.55
CA SER A 192 6.09 19.33 20.51
C SER A 192 6.47 20.20 19.31
N ALA A 193 7.22 21.27 19.55
CA ALA A 193 7.80 22.10 18.48
C ALA A 193 8.97 21.42 17.73
N ASN A 194 9.31 20.16 18.05
CA ASN A 194 10.37 19.43 17.37
C ASN A 194 9.92 18.98 15.97
N THR A 195 10.53 19.59 14.95
CA THR A 195 10.25 19.38 13.52
C THR A 195 10.88 18.14 12.90
N GLY A 196 11.51 17.29 13.71
CA GLY A 196 12.00 15.98 13.26
C GLY A 196 10.84 15.04 12.96
N GLN A 197 11.13 13.94 12.25
CA GLN A 197 10.12 12.92 11.99
C GLN A 197 9.71 12.17 13.27
N ARG A 198 8.51 11.59 13.26
CA ARG A 198 8.07 10.54 14.17
C ARG A 198 7.84 9.27 13.39
N THR A 199 8.14 8.15 14.02
CA THR A 199 7.86 6.84 13.46
C THR A 199 6.85 6.15 14.34
N ILE A 200 5.75 5.69 13.76
CA ILE A 200 4.69 4.97 14.45
C ILE A 200 4.70 3.55 13.88
N THR A 201 4.93 2.55 14.71
CA THR A 201 4.92 1.15 14.29
C THR A 201 3.56 0.53 14.55
N VAL A 202 3.05 -0.25 13.60
CA VAL A 202 1.76 -0.94 13.72
C VAL A 202 1.97 -2.43 13.46
N ALA A 203 1.37 -3.27 14.30
CA ALA A 203 1.22 -4.69 14.05
C ALA A 203 -0.15 -5.17 14.55
N VAL A 204 -0.77 -6.08 13.80
CA VAL A 204 -2.00 -6.78 14.21
C VAL A 204 -1.69 -8.19 14.67
N ASN A 205 -2.56 -8.79 15.47
CA ASN A 205 -2.42 -10.16 15.95
C ASN A 205 -3.77 -10.88 15.85
N ASP A 206 -3.78 -12.03 15.19
CA ASP A 206 -4.96 -12.85 14.93
C ASP A 206 -5.47 -13.61 16.18
N GLY A 207 -4.69 -13.65 17.25
CA GLY A 207 -4.92 -14.41 18.48
C GLY A 207 -3.80 -15.43 18.76
N SER A 208 -2.97 -15.71 17.76
CA SER A 208 -1.85 -16.64 17.79
C SER A 208 -0.55 -15.96 17.33
N LEU A 209 -0.56 -15.39 16.12
CA LEU A 209 0.60 -14.81 15.45
C LEU A 209 0.40 -13.31 15.20
N SER A 210 1.50 -12.57 15.25
CA SER A 210 1.53 -11.16 14.88
C SER A 210 1.92 -10.99 13.43
N SER A 211 1.39 -9.95 12.80
CA SER A 211 1.76 -9.56 11.44
C SER A 211 3.20 -9.09 11.32
N ASN A 212 3.60 -8.79 10.08
CA ASN A 212 4.71 -7.86 9.85
C ASN A 212 4.47 -6.53 10.60
N THR A 213 5.56 -5.86 10.97
CA THR A 213 5.51 -4.51 11.54
C THR A 213 5.51 -3.49 10.41
N ALA A 214 4.35 -2.88 10.16
CA ALA A 214 4.23 -1.73 9.29
C ALA A 214 4.64 -0.45 10.03
N SER A 215 5.01 0.60 9.31
CA SER A 215 5.45 1.87 9.92
C SER A 215 4.88 3.08 9.21
N THR A 216 4.37 4.01 10.00
CA THR A 216 3.96 5.34 9.56
C THR A 216 5.02 6.36 9.90
N THR A 217 5.49 7.10 8.90
CA THR A 217 6.44 8.20 9.09
C THR A 217 5.68 9.52 9.07
N VAL A 218 5.65 10.20 10.21
CA VAL A 218 5.05 11.53 10.34
C VAL A 218 6.15 12.57 10.29
N THR A 219 6.14 13.43 9.29
CA THR A 219 7.05 14.59 9.25
C THR A 219 6.39 15.76 9.96
N ILE A 220 6.98 16.22 11.06
CA ILE A 220 6.45 17.36 11.83
C ILE A 220 6.85 18.65 11.12
N LEU A 221 5.86 19.37 10.62
CA LEU A 221 6.04 20.69 10.06
C LEU A 221 6.11 21.69 11.22
N GLY A 222 7.20 22.47 11.26
CA GLY A 222 7.42 23.47 12.30
C GLY A 222 6.33 24.53 12.35
N SER A 223 6.19 25.15 13.52
CA SER A 223 5.34 26.32 13.66
C SER A 223 5.95 27.49 12.90
N GLY A 224 5.18 28.08 12.00
CA GLY A 224 5.70 29.07 11.07
C GLY A 224 4.65 29.80 10.26
N ASN A 225 3.36 29.49 10.45
CA ASN A 225 2.26 30.11 9.72
C ASN A 225 2.46 29.93 8.20
N ARG A 226 2.84 28.71 7.78
CA ARG A 226 3.20 28.43 6.38
C ARG A 226 2.10 27.60 5.73
N PRO A 227 1.69 27.93 4.50
CA PRO A 227 0.78 27.08 3.77
C PRO A 227 1.46 25.76 3.41
N VAL A 228 0.72 24.67 3.57
CA VAL A 228 1.10 23.32 3.19
C VAL A 228 0.23 22.92 2.02
N ILE A 229 0.84 22.42 0.95
CA ILE A 229 0.15 21.89 -0.22
C ILE A 229 0.48 20.42 -0.38
N ASP A 230 -0.55 19.65 -0.71
CA ASP A 230 -0.53 18.25 -1.11
C ASP A 230 -1.31 18.13 -2.42
N LEU A 231 -0.69 17.53 -3.43
CA LEU A 231 -1.21 17.46 -4.80
C LEU A 231 -2.14 16.28 -5.06
N ASP A 232 -2.22 15.30 -4.17
CA ASP A 232 -3.02 14.06 -4.29
C ASP A 232 -3.39 13.58 -2.88
N ALA A 233 -4.42 14.19 -2.29
CA ALA A 233 -4.65 14.08 -0.85
C ALA A 233 -5.08 12.67 -0.38
N ASN A 234 -5.48 11.82 -1.33
CA ASN A 234 -5.84 10.43 -1.11
C ASN A 234 -4.82 9.43 -1.69
N ASP A 235 -3.66 9.92 -2.13
CA ASP A 235 -2.57 9.15 -2.74
C ASP A 235 -3.03 8.19 -3.88
N SER A 236 -4.18 8.45 -4.51
CA SER A 236 -4.80 7.54 -5.50
C SER A 236 -4.01 7.39 -6.80
N SER A 237 -3.04 8.28 -7.03
CA SER A 237 -2.10 8.15 -8.14
C SER A 237 -0.95 7.17 -7.88
N GLY A 238 -0.83 6.62 -6.66
CA GLY A 238 0.29 5.78 -6.22
C GLY A 238 1.60 6.57 -5.98
N SER A 239 1.51 7.90 -5.94
CA SER A 239 2.52 8.76 -5.32
C SER A 239 2.14 8.95 -3.86
N THR A 240 3.14 9.23 -3.01
CA THR A 240 2.91 9.36 -1.58
C THR A 240 3.10 10.81 -1.13
N ILE A 241 2.64 11.13 0.09
CA ILE A 241 3.09 12.25 0.92
C ILE A 241 2.47 13.60 0.54
N THR A 242 2.88 14.18 -0.60
CA THR A 242 2.36 15.46 -1.15
C THR A 242 2.45 15.48 -2.68
N GLU A 243 2.77 14.32 -3.25
CA GLU A 243 3.14 14.19 -4.64
C GLU A 243 1.95 13.76 -5.48
N TYR A 244 1.99 14.06 -6.77
CA TYR A 244 0.98 13.57 -7.70
C TYR A 244 1.65 12.94 -8.91
N GLN A 245 1.20 11.74 -9.27
CA GLN A 245 1.63 11.04 -10.48
C GLN A 245 0.52 11.04 -11.53
N THR A 246 0.88 11.35 -12.78
CA THR A 246 -0.06 11.24 -13.90
C THR A 246 0.66 10.84 -15.18
N THR A 247 -0.09 10.47 -16.21
CA THR A 247 0.47 10.04 -17.50
C THR A 247 -0.01 10.93 -18.63
N PHE A 248 0.93 11.57 -19.32
CA PHE A 248 0.69 12.22 -20.61
C PHE A 248 0.85 11.21 -21.75
N THR A 249 -0.08 11.22 -22.70
CA THR A 249 0.02 10.42 -23.94
C THR A 249 0.32 11.37 -25.09
N GLU A 250 1.29 11.01 -25.93
CA GLU A 250 1.61 11.73 -27.16
C GLU A 250 0.34 12.01 -27.99
N ASN A 251 0.24 13.23 -28.51
CA ASN A 251 -0.92 13.72 -29.26
C ASN A 251 -2.26 13.65 -28.50
N GLY A 252 -2.20 13.38 -27.19
CA GLY A 252 -3.33 13.41 -26.28
C GLY A 252 -3.65 14.82 -25.76
N ALA A 253 -4.69 14.90 -24.94
CA ALA A 253 -5.02 16.12 -24.23
C ALA A 253 -3.94 16.48 -23.19
N ALA A 254 -3.83 17.76 -22.87
CA ALA A 254 -3.01 18.21 -21.75
C ALA A 254 -3.54 17.61 -20.43
N VAL A 255 -2.62 17.30 -19.50
CA VAL A 255 -2.93 16.67 -18.22
C VAL A 255 -2.78 17.67 -17.07
N SER A 256 -3.64 17.60 -16.06
CA SER A 256 -3.53 18.43 -14.85
C SER A 256 -2.22 18.15 -14.11
N VAL A 257 -1.67 19.18 -13.45
CA VAL A 257 -0.46 19.04 -12.60
C VAL A 257 -0.80 18.71 -11.14
N ALA A 258 -2.09 18.54 -10.81
CA ALA A 258 -2.59 18.19 -9.48
C ALA A 258 -3.84 17.30 -9.61
N ASP A 259 -4.09 16.45 -8.62
CA ASP A 259 -5.25 15.56 -8.60
C ASP A 259 -6.56 16.32 -8.32
N ALA A 260 -7.68 15.62 -8.48
CA ALA A 260 -9.02 16.14 -8.21
C ALA A 260 -9.18 16.64 -6.77
N ASP A 261 -8.44 16.07 -5.83
CA ASP A 261 -8.55 16.35 -4.39
C ASP A 261 -7.36 17.10 -3.78
N VAL A 262 -6.52 17.76 -4.60
CA VAL A 262 -5.44 18.67 -4.13
C VAL A 262 -5.88 19.49 -2.92
N VAL A 263 -5.06 19.47 -1.86
CA VAL A 263 -5.36 20.17 -0.62
C VAL A 263 -4.30 21.21 -0.28
N ILE A 264 -4.76 22.39 0.13
CA ILE A 264 -3.91 23.40 0.75
C ILE A 264 -4.45 23.62 2.16
N THR A 265 -3.56 23.62 3.16
CA THR A 265 -3.88 23.98 4.54
C THR A 265 -3.01 25.14 4.99
N ASP A 266 -3.63 26.07 5.71
CA ASP A 266 -2.98 27.22 6.31
C ASP A 266 -3.76 27.58 7.58
N SER A 267 -3.05 27.87 8.66
CA SER A 267 -3.60 28.06 10.00
C SER A 267 -3.93 29.51 10.34
N ASN A 268 -3.29 30.45 9.66
CA ASN A 268 -3.31 31.88 9.99
C ASN A 268 -3.85 32.72 8.85
N SER A 269 -4.04 32.13 7.67
CA SER A 269 -4.58 32.80 6.50
C SER A 269 -5.62 31.93 5.80
N ALA A 270 -6.83 32.46 5.64
CA ALA A 270 -7.86 31.85 4.79
C ALA A 270 -7.58 32.04 3.28
N ASN A 271 -6.60 32.90 2.94
CA ASN A 271 -6.29 33.29 1.57
C ASN A 271 -4.83 33.00 1.22
N MET A 272 -4.58 32.57 -0.01
CA MET A 272 -3.25 32.53 -0.59
C MET A 272 -2.97 33.80 -1.41
N ALA A 273 -1.71 34.19 -1.52
CA ALA A 273 -1.25 35.35 -2.28
C ALA A 273 -0.60 34.97 -3.62
N SER A 274 0.05 33.81 -3.70
CA SER A 274 0.64 33.30 -4.95
C SER A 274 0.86 31.79 -4.93
N ALA A 275 1.00 31.21 -6.13
CA ALA A 275 1.55 29.88 -6.32
C ALA A 275 2.55 29.87 -7.48
N THR A 276 3.61 29.08 -7.37
CA THR A 276 4.63 28.90 -8.40
C THR A 276 4.67 27.44 -8.81
N ILE A 277 4.40 27.16 -10.08
CA ILE A 277 4.43 25.83 -10.69
C ILE A 277 5.60 25.80 -11.67
N THR A 278 6.61 24.99 -11.38
CA THR A 278 7.87 24.95 -12.14
C THR A 278 8.13 23.57 -12.70
N LEU A 279 8.21 23.44 -14.03
CA LEU A 279 8.75 22.25 -14.67
C LEU A 279 10.29 22.30 -14.62
N THR A 280 10.88 21.48 -13.76
CA THR A 280 12.30 21.58 -13.37
C THR A 280 13.25 20.89 -14.32
N ASN A 281 12.78 19.87 -15.04
CA ASN A 281 13.55 19.08 -16.00
C ASN A 281 12.93 19.16 -17.40
N ALA A 282 12.49 20.37 -17.78
CA ALA A 282 11.87 20.63 -19.07
C ALA A 282 12.74 20.16 -20.24
N GLN A 283 12.06 19.67 -21.27
CA GLN A 283 12.64 19.21 -22.52
C GLN A 283 11.97 19.90 -23.70
N ALA A 284 12.51 19.68 -24.89
CA ALA A 284 11.97 20.25 -26.11
C ALA A 284 10.49 19.88 -26.30
N GLY A 285 9.67 20.88 -26.61
CA GLY A 285 8.24 20.73 -26.85
C GLY A 285 7.39 20.73 -25.59
N ASP A 286 7.96 20.67 -24.37
CA ASP A 286 7.16 20.73 -23.14
C ASP A 286 6.51 22.11 -22.98
N VAL A 287 5.23 22.10 -22.58
CA VAL A 287 4.44 23.32 -22.38
C VAL A 287 3.64 23.20 -21.08
N LEU A 288 3.75 24.23 -20.24
CA LEU A 288 2.78 24.50 -19.18
C LEU A 288 1.77 25.52 -19.67
N ALA A 289 0.49 25.22 -19.48
CA ALA A 289 -0.63 26.09 -19.80
C ALA A 289 -1.64 26.08 -18.65
N TRP A 290 -2.68 26.92 -18.73
CA TRP A 290 -3.76 26.91 -17.74
C TRP A 290 -5.12 27.17 -18.38
N GLY A 291 -6.15 26.62 -17.75
CA GLY A 291 -7.55 26.86 -18.08
C GLY A 291 -8.13 28.13 -17.45
N ALA A 292 -9.46 28.18 -17.33
CA ALA A 292 -10.14 29.29 -16.66
C ALA A 292 -9.73 29.37 -15.17
N LEU A 293 -9.38 30.56 -14.72
CA LEU A 293 -8.99 30.82 -13.34
C LEU A 293 -10.15 31.41 -12.53
N PRO A 294 -10.27 31.08 -11.23
CA PRO A 294 -11.19 31.77 -10.34
C PRO A 294 -10.91 33.27 -10.27
N GLY A 295 -11.97 34.05 -10.02
CA GLY A 295 -11.86 35.51 -9.91
C GLY A 295 -10.85 35.93 -8.84
N GLY A 296 -10.03 36.94 -9.16
CA GLY A 296 -8.99 37.46 -8.27
C GLY A 296 -7.63 36.77 -8.40
N ILE A 297 -7.51 35.70 -9.19
CA ILE A 297 -6.23 35.04 -9.50
C ILE A 297 -5.87 35.33 -10.95
N THR A 298 -4.61 35.71 -11.17
CA THR A 298 -4.02 35.89 -12.51
C THR A 298 -2.82 34.96 -12.66
N ALA A 299 -2.55 34.50 -13.88
CA ALA A 299 -1.42 33.66 -14.19
C ALA A 299 -0.47 34.35 -15.17
N SER A 300 0.82 34.06 -15.03
CA SER A 300 1.86 34.45 -15.97
C SER A 300 2.79 33.26 -16.21
N LEU A 301 3.40 33.22 -17.39
CA LEU A 301 4.39 32.21 -17.76
C LEU A 301 5.72 32.89 -18.07
N ALA A 302 6.78 32.49 -17.36
CA ALA A 302 8.15 32.89 -17.64
C ALA A 302 9.02 31.64 -17.79
N GLY A 303 9.38 31.31 -19.03
CA GLY A 303 10.04 30.04 -19.34
C GLY A 303 9.15 28.86 -18.93
N ASN A 304 9.64 28.02 -18.03
CA ASN A 304 8.95 26.82 -17.55
C ASN A 304 8.30 27.01 -16.17
N VAL A 305 8.03 28.27 -15.81
CA VAL A 305 7.47 28.65 -14.51
C VAL A 305 6.15 29.37 -14.72
N VAL A 306 5.05 28.74 -14.32
CA VAL A 306 3.75 29.39 -14.16
C VAL A 306 3.70 30.03 -12.78
N THR A 307 3.41 31.33 -12.73
CA THR A 307 3.18 32.04 -11.47
C THR A 307 1.74 32.51 -11.42
N LEU A 308 0.99 31.97 -10.46
CA LEU A 308 -0.33 32.43 -10.06
C LEU A 308 -0.16 33.53 -9.01
N THR A 309 -0.85 34.66 -9.17
CA THR A 309 -0.80 35.78 -8.23
C THR A 309 -2.19 36.36 -7.98
N GLY A 310 -2.38 36.91 -6.78
CA GLY A 310 -3.60 37.57 -6.35
C GLY A 310 -4.11 36.99 -5.03
N SER A 311 -4.66 37.84 -4.16
CA SER A 311 -5.21 37.37 -2.88
C SER A 311 -6.57 36.71 -3.12
N ALA A 312 -6.65 35.40 -2.90
CA ALA A 312 -7.88 34.63 -3.06
C ALA A 312 -7.93 33.48 -2.05
N SER A 313 -9.12 32.92 -1.82
CA SER A 313 -9.30 31.83 -0.86
C SER A 313 -8.48 30.58 -1.22
N ILE A 314 -8.18 29.78 -0.20
CA ILE A 314 -7.56 28.45 -0.36
C ILE A 314 -8.27 27.60 -1.44
N ALA A 315 -9.61 27.52 -1.40
CA ALA A 315 -10.40 26.77 -2.38
C ALA A 315 -10.25 27.28 -3.83
N ASN A 316 -10.12 28.60 -4.00
CA ASN A 316 -9.86 29.18 -5.31
C ASN A 316 -8.44 28.83 -5.80
N TYR A 317 -7.44 28.79 -4.91
CA TYR A 317 -6.10 28.36 -5.29
C TYR A 317 -6.00 26.86 -5.61
N GLN A 318 -6.68 25.99 -4.87
CA GLN A 318 -6.80 24.57 -5.22
C GLN A 318 -7.42 24.39 -6.61
N THR A 319 -8.44 25.18 -6.94
CA THR A 319 -9.04 25.18 -8.29
C THR A 319 -8.10 25.72 -9.36
N ALA A 320 -7.38 26.80 -9.06
CA ALA A 320 -6.43 27.40 -10.00
C ALA A 320 -5.23 26.49 -10.30
N ILE A 321 -4.72 25.77 -9.30
CA ILE A 321 -3.60 24.82 -9.48
C ILE A 321 -4.04 23.63 -10.33
N ARG A 322 -5.24 23.06 -10.12
CA ARG A 322 -5.81 22.02 -11.00
C ARG A 322 -6.03 22.49 -12.43
N ALA A 323 -6.24 23.79 -12.63
CA ALA A 323 -6.39 24.34 -13.97
C ALA A 323 -5.06 24.43 -14.72
N VAL A 324 -3.91 24.34 -14.04
CA VAL A 324 -2.59 24.29 -14.69
C VAL A 324 -2.36 22.90 -15.26
N THR A 325 -1.93 22.84 -16.52
CA THR A 325 -1.78 21.61 -17.27
C THR A 325 -0.40 21.51 -17.91
N PHE A 326 0.06 20.27 -18.08
CA PHE A 326 1.25 19.89 -18.82
C PHE A 326 0.86 19.28 -20.18
N SER A 327 1.63 19.60 -21.22
CA SER A 327 1.57 18.96 -22.54
C SER A 327 2.95 18.93 -23.19
N ASN A 328 3.10 18.15 -24.27
CA ASN A 328 4.26 18.23 -25.16
C ASN A 328 3.79 18.38 -26.63
N THR A 329 4.45 19.24 -27.40
CA THR A 329 4.10 19.57 -28.79
C THR A 329 4.80 18.72 -29.84
N GLY A 330 5.70 17.82 -29.45
CA GLY A 330 6.43 16.94 -30.35
C GLY A 330 5.71 15.61 -30.61
N ASP A 331 5.89 15.09 -31.82
CA ASP A 331 5.44 13.76 -32.27
C ASP A 331 6.43 12.63 -31.91
N ASN A 332 7.30 12.86 -30.91
CA ASN A 332 8.10 11.82 -30.26
C ASN A 332 8.66 12.34 -28.93
N PRO A 333 7.80 12.62 -27.92
CA PRO A 333 8.27 13.14 -26.65
C PRO A 333 9.13 12.09 -25.94
N SER A 334 10.23 12.54 -25.33
CA SER A 334 11.05 11.66 -24.49
C SER A 334 10.23 11.02 -23.38
N THR A 335 10.44 9.73 -23.16
CA THR A 335 9.80 8.93 -22.12
C THR A 335 10.38 9.17 -20.72
N ALA A 336 11.40 10.03 -20.57
CA ALA A 336 11.92 10.39 -19.26
C ALA A 336 10.86 11.14 -18.44
N PRO A 337 10.64 10.81 -17.15
CA PRO A 337 9.65 11.50 -16.33
C PRO A 337 9.89 13.01 -16.30
N ARG A 338 8.80 13.79 -16.29
CA ARG A 338 8.86 15.20 -15.96
C ARG A 338 8.67 15.40 -14.48
N THR A 339 9.24 16.47 -13.95
CA THR A 339 9.13 16.86 -12.54
C THR A 339 8.64 18.30 -12.49
N ILE A 340 7.47 18.48 -11.91
CA ILE A 340 6.79 19.77 -11.74
C ILE A 340 6.72 20.05 -10.24
N THR A 341 7.37 21.12 -9.78
CA THR A 341 7.27 21.54 -8.38
C THR A 341 6.21 22.62 -8.23
N VAL A 342 5.31 22.48 -7.26
CA VAL A 342 4.28 23.44 -6.91
C VAL A 342 4.60 24.05 -5.56
N THR A 343 4.62 25.37 -5.47
CA THR A 343 4.90 26.10 -4.23
C THR A 343 3.77 27.08 -3.98
N VAL A 344 3.23 27.15 -2.77
CA VAL A 344 2.19 28.13 -2.39
C VAL A 344 2.72 29.11 -1.35
N ASN A 345 2.19 30.34 -1.39
CA ASN A 345 2.52 31.42 -0.47
C ASN A 345 1.24 32.17 -0.08
N ASP A 346 1.05 32.41 1.22
CA ASP A 346 -0.06 33.14 1.84
C ASP A 346 0.19 34.67 1.93
N GLY A 347 1.38 35.13 1.55
CA GLY A 347 1.86 36.50 1.73
C GLY A 347 2.92 36.62 2.83
N GLY A 348 3.20 35.53 3.55
CA GLY A 348 4.25 35.44 4.54
C GLY A 348 5.67 35.24 3.95
N PRO A 349 6.72 35.31 4.80
CA PRO A 349 8.11 35.30 4.35
C PRO A 349 8.64 33.93 3.87
N THR A 350 7.91 32.82 4.05
CA THR A 350 8.44 31.48 3.75
C THR A 350 7.41 30.52 3.12
N PRO A 351 7.44 30.31 1.78
CA PRO A 351 6.54 29.36 1.12
C PRO A 351 7.04 27.89 1.22
N ARG A 352 6.18 26.88 1.01
CA ARG A 352 6.55 25.43 0.98
C ARG A 352 6.28 24.81 -0.40
N ARG A 353 7.12 23.84 -0.80
CA ARG A 353 7.09 23.14 -2.11
C ARG A 353 6.48 21.73 -1.98
N ALA A 354 5.64 21.33 -2.92
CA ALA A 354 5.24 19.96 -3.26
C ALA A 354 5.75 19.62 -4.66
N THR A 355 5.83 18.33 -5.01
CA THR A 355 6.39 17.86 -6.28
C THR A 355 5.44 16.90 -6.97
N CYS A 356 5.05 17.20 -8.21
CA CYS A 356 4.38 16.29 -9.13
C CYS A 356 5.40 15.71 -10.10
N SER A 357 5.22 14.46 -10.51
CA SER A 357 6.02 13.87 -11.59
C SER A 357 5.13 13.31 -12.71
N PRO A 358 4.91 14.03 -13.82
CA PRO A 358 4.22 13.48 -14.98
C PRO A 358 5.09 12.45 -15.74
N GLY A 359 4.65 11.19 -15.77
CA GLY A 359 5.03 10.19 -16.76
C GLY A 359 6.04 9.09 -16.34
N ALA A 360 5.56 7.85 -16.41
CA ALA A 360 6.26 6.55 -16.60
C ALA A 360 7.17 5.97 -15.49
N ARG A 361 6.54 5.14 -14.64
CA ARG A 361 7.07 3.98 -13.85
C ARG A 361 8.51 4.03 -13.30
N CYS A 362 8.55 4.15 -11.95
CA CYS A 362 9.44 3.51 -10.97
C CYS A 362 10.78 4.14 -10.54
N ARG A 363 10.76 4.51 -9.24
CA ARG A 363 11.75 4.40 -8.14
C ARG A 363 13.14 5.07 -8.17
N ALA A 364 13.33 5.83 -7.08
CA ALA A 364 14.53 6.24 -6.33
C ALA A 364 15.92 6.01 -6.94
N ALA A 365 16.62 7.13 -7.23
CA ALA A 365 18.07 7.13 -7.34
C ALA A 365 18.71 7.02 -5.94
N SER A 366 19.55 6.00 -5.75
CA SER A 366 20.47 5.90 -4.62
C SER A 366 21.48 7.05 -4.60
N PRO A 367 22.06 7.42 -3.44
CA PRO A 367 23.02 8.52 -3.36
C PRO A 367 24.30 8.24 -4.18
N PRO A 368 24.95 9.26 -4.74
CA PRO A 368 26.16 9.08 -5.55
C PRO A 368 27.30 8.46 -4.72
N ALA A 369 27.93 7.43 -5.26
CA ALA A 369 29.22 6.95 -4.79
C ALA A 369 30.27 8.05 -5.01
N TRP A 370 31.00 8.41 -3.95
CA TRP A 370 32.13 9.34 -4.03
C TRP A 370 33.27 8.72 -4.87
N PRO A 371 33.93 9.48 -5.75
CA PRO A 371 35.08 8.97 -6.48
C PRO A 371 36.28 8.81 -5.53
N ALA A 372 36.84 7.61 -5.51
CA ALA A 372 38.16 7.35 -4.95
C ALA A 372 39.21 8.12 -5.77
N THR A 373 39.91 9.04 -5.12
CA THR A 373 41.14 9.62 -5.65
C THR A 373 42.33 8.74 -5.24
N TRP A 374 43.13 8.39 -6.24
CA TRP A 374 44.45 7.78 -6.13
C TRP A 374 45.44 8.68 -5.41
#